data_AF-R1F5Z0-F1
#
_entry.id   AF-R1F5Z0-F1
#
_cell.length_a   1.000
_cell.length_b   1.000
_cell.length_c   1.000
_cell.angle_alpha   90.00
_cell.angle_beta   90.00
_cell.angle_gamma   90.00
#
_symmetry.space_group_name_H-M   'P 1'
#
loop_
_entity.id
_entity.type
_entity.pdbx_description
1 polymer ?
#
loop_
_entity_poly.entity_id
_entity_poly.type
_entity_poly.pdbx_seq_one_letter_code
_entity_poly.pdbx_strand_id
1 'polypeptide(L)'
;QTPLVESLPLSAATGCQVLLKMDALQPSGSFKDRGMAYMCAALQSRGVTDLISSSGGNAGLAASAAGRKLGMRVRVVVPTTTKPIMIEKMRAHGAEVEVHGANWNAADELAR
;
A
#
# COMPACT_ATOMS: atom_id res chain seq x y z
N GLN A 1 9.73 10.38 6.57
CA GLN A 1 8.92 11.36 7.34
C GLN A 1 8.20 12.25 6.34
N THR A 2 6.94 12.60 6.59
CA THR A 2 6.11 13.44 5.70
C THR A 2 5.82 14.79 6.35
N PRO A 3 5.69 15.88 5.55
CA PRO A 3 5.50 17.21 6.10
C PRO A 3 4.13 17.39 6.75
N LEU A 4 4.05 18.39 7.62
CA LEU A 4 2.82 18.94 8.17
C LEU A 4 2.70 20.34 7.58
N VAL A 5 1.69 20.56 6.73
CA VAL A 5 1.56 21.79 5.93
C VAL A 5 0.29 22.51 6.35
N GLU A 6 0.39 23.80 6.65
CA GLU A 6 -0.80 24.61 6.89
C GLU A 6 -1.60 24.82 5.60
N SER A 7 -2.91 24.62 5.69
CA SER A 7 -3.84 24.92 4.59
C SER A 7 -4.51 26.25 4.85
N LEU A 8 -4.04 27.31 4.19
CA LEU A 8 -4.66 28.64 4.28
C LEU A 8 -6.15 28.62 3.86
N PRO A 9 -6.56 27.94 2.76
CA PRO A 9 -7.97 27.91 2.37
C PRO A 9 -8.86 27.19 3.40
N LEU A 10 -8.41 26.05 3.96
CA LEU A 10 -9.20 25.33 4.96
C LEU A 10 -9.21 26.04 6.31
N SER A 11 -8.13 26.74 6.66
CA SER A 11 -8.08 27.53 7.88
C SER A 11 -9.06 28.70 7.82
N ALA A 12 -9.09 29.40 6.68
CA ALA A 12 -10.07 30.47 6.44
C ALA A 12 -11.52 29.94 6.44
N ALA A 13 -11.78 28.78 5.85
CA ALA A 13 -13.12 28.18 5.78
C ALA A 13 -13.66 27.70 7.14
N THR A 14 -12.77 27.32 8.06
CA THR A 14 -13.16 26.75 9.37
C THR A 14 -13.03 27.75 10.52
N GLY A 15 -12.29 28.85 10.34
CA GLY A 15 -11.96 29.80 11.41
C GLY A 15 -10.91 29.28 12.40
N CYS A 16 -10.30 28.11 12.13
CA CYS A 16 -9.29 27.46 12.96
C CYS A 16 -8.01 27.22 12.16
N GLN A 17 -6.86 27.03 12.81
CA GLN A 17 -5.64 26.57 12.10
C GLN A 17 -5.81 25.12 11.65
N VAL A 18 -5.76 24.88 10.34
CA VAL A 18 -5.85 23.54 9.75
C VAL A 18 -4.49 23.11 9.19
N LEU A 19 -3.93 22.05 9.80
CA LEU A 19 -2.67 21.44 9.37
C LEU A 19 -2.92 20.10 8.66
N LEU A 20 -2.34 19.95 7.48
CA LEU A 20 -2.44 18.75 6.65
C LEU A 20 -1.23 17.84 6.89
N LYS A 21 -1.48 16.64 7.39
CA LYS A 21 -0.45 15.60 7.47
C LYS A 21 -0.32 14.90 6.11
N MET A 22 0.73 15.22 5.36
CA MET A 22 0.88 14.85 3.95
C MET A 22 1.35 13.41 3.73
N ASP A 23 0.61 12.43 4.26
CA ASP A 23 0.91 11.01 4.08
C ASP A 23 0.66 10.49 2.65
N ALA A 24 0.06 11.31 1.79
CA ALA A 24 0.02 11.08 0.35
C ALA A 24 1.41 11.13 -0.32
N LEU A 25 2.42 11.70 0.35
CA LEU A 25 3.81 11.78 -0.13
C LEU A 25 4.69 10.60 0.32
N GLN A 26 4.11 9.60 0.97
CA GLN A 26 4.84 8.36 1.25
C GLN A 26 5.18 7.62 -0.06
N PRO A 27 6.21 6.76 -0.10
CA PRO A 27 6.64 6.05 -1.31
C PRO A 27 5.53 5.34 -2.11
N SER A 28 4.57 4.69 -1.47
CA SER A 28 3.41 4.07 -2.15
C SER A 28 2.28 5.05 -2.45
N GLY A 29 2.37 6.29 -1.95
CA GLY A 29 1.34 7.31 -2.05
C GLY A 29 0.30 7.28 -0.92
N SER A 30 0.56 6.57 0.20
CA SER A 30 -0.37 6.55 1.32
C SER A 30 0.28 6.28 2.68
N PHE A 31 -0.47 6.57 3.76
CA PHE A 31 -0.03 6.28 5.12
C PHE A 31 0.25 4.79 5.40
N LYS A 32 -0.24 3.86 4.56
CA LYS A 32 -0.10 2.41 4.78
C LYS A 32 1.35 1.94 4.78
N ASP A 33 2.25 2.69 4.16
CA ASP A 33 3.69 2.43 4.21
C ASP A 33 4.23 2.33 5.63
N ARG A 34 3.66 3.09 6.58
CA ARG A 34 4.13 3.10 7.97
C ARG A 34 3.99 1.72 8.61
N GLY A 35 2.77 1.20 8.64
CA GLY A 35 2.49 -0.11 9.24
C GLY A 35 3.08 -1.24 8.41
N MET A 36 2.98 -1.14 7.08
CA MET A 36 3.42 -2.20 6.18
C MET A 36 4.94 -2.36 6.21
N ALA A 37 5.71 -1.26 6.17
CA ALA A 37 7.17 -1.32 6.28
C ALA A 37 7.61 -1.88 7.64
N TYR A 38 6.96 -1.48 8.73
CA TYR A 38 7.25 -2.03 10.06
C TYR A 38 7.00 -3.55 10.11
N MET A 39 5.83 -3.99 9.66
CA MET A 39 5.47 -5.41 9.64
C MET A 39 6.41 -6.23 8.75
N CYS A 40 6.68 -5.76 7.52
CA CYS A 40 7.57 -6.46 6.59
C CYS A 40 8.99 -6.57 7.16
N ALA A 41 9.52 -5.51 7.76
CA ALA A 41 10.85 -5.55 8.40
C ALA A 41 10.89 -6.52 9.59
N ALA A 42 9.83 -6.57 10.40
CA ALA A 42 9.73 -7.50 11.52
C ALA A 42 9.57 -8.96 11.07
N LEU A 43 8.92 -9.22 9.94
CA LEU A 43 8.83 -10.55 9.33
C LEU A 43 10.17 -10.95 8.70
N GLN A 44 10.83 -10.03 8.00
CA GLN A 44 12.16 -10.25 7.43
C GLN A 44 13.18 -10.62 8.50
N SER A 45 13.19 -9.93 9.64
CA SER A 45 14.12 -10.26 10.74
C SER A 45 13.88 -11.64 11.36
N ARG A 46 12.72 -12.25 11.09
CA ARG A 46 12.37 -13.64 11.46
C ARG A 46 12.65 -14.63 10.34
N GLY A 47 13.28 -14.21 9.24
CA GLY A 47 13.64 -15.06 8.11
C GLY A 47 12.53 -15.25 7.06
N VAL A 48 11.43 -14.51 7.14
CA VAL A 48 10.40 -14.54 6.09
C VAL A 48 10.95 -13.90 4.82
N THR A 49 10.81 -14.59 3.68
CA THR A 49 11.28 -14.12 2.37
C THR A 49 10.15 -13.76 1.41
N ASP A 50 8.93 -14.18 1.73
CA ASP A 50 7.77 -14.16 0.85
C ASP A 50 6.57 -13.55 1.57
N LEU A 51 5.85 -12.68 0.86
CA LEU A 51 4.66 -11.99 1.34
C LEU A 51 3.52 -12.19 0.35
N ILE A 52 2.32 -12.39 0.89
CA ILE A 52 1.09 -12.43 0.09
C ILE A 52 0.09 -11.40 0.63
N SER A 53 -0.65 -10.75 -0.28
CA SER A 53 -1.73 -9.82 0.05
C SER A 53 -2.89 -9.99 -0.92
N SER A 54 -4.13 -9.86 -0.43
CA SER A 54 -5.35 -9.86 -1.26
C SER A 54 -5.83 -8.46 -1.66
N SER A 55 -5.00 -7.42 -1.47
CA SER A 55 -5.45 -6.03 -1.61
C SER A 55 -5.03 -5.39 -2.93
N GLY A 56 -6.00 -5.16 -3.82
CA GLY A 56 -5.83 -4.36 -5.05
C GLY A 56 -5.70 -2.84 -4.84
N GLY A 57 -5.56 -2.37 -3.59
CA GLY A 57 -5.51 -0.96 -3.23
C GLY A 57 -4.19 -0.53 -2.59
N ASN A 58 -4.26 0.51 -1.75
CA ASN A 58 -3.08 1.07 -1.09
C ASN A 58 -2.31 0.05 -0.22
N ALA A 59 -2.97 -0.99 0.31
CA ALA A 59 -2.29 -1.96 1.17
C ALA A 59 -1.38 -2.89 0.34
N GLY A 60 -1.88 -3.45 -0.76
CA GLY A 60 -1.05 -4.25 -1.67
C GLY A 60 0.07 -3.42 -2.28
N LEU A 61 -0.18 -2.14 -2.60
CA LEU A 61 0.88 -1.26 -3.11
C LEU A 61 1.94 -0.94 -2.05
N ALA A 62 1.55 -0.67 -0.80
CA ALA A 62 2.48 -0.50 0.31
C ALA A 62 3.29 -1.78 0.58
N ALA A 63 2.67 -2.96 0.49
CA ALA A 63 3.36 -4.24 0.66
C ALA A 63 4.36 -4.48 -0.47
N SER A 64 3.97 -4.19 -1.72
CA SER A 64 4.83 -4.26 -2.89
C SER A 64 6.05 -3.34 -2.74
N ALA A 65 5.82 -2.09 -2.34
CA ALA A 65 6.90 -1.11 -2.14
C ALA A 65 7.84 -1.50 -0.99
N ALA A 66 7.30 -1.99 0.13
CA ALA A 66 8.09 -2.46 1.27
C ALA A 66 8.90 -3.71 0.92
N GLY A 67 8.28 -4.71 0.31
CA GLY A 67 8.93 -5.95 -0.10
C GLY A 67 10.07 -5.69 -1.08
N ARG A 68 9.86 -4.84 -2.10
CA ARG A 68 10.94 -4.40 -3.01
C ARG A 68 12.14 -3.83 -2.26
N LYS A 69 11.89 -2.94 -1.29
CA LYS A 69 12.95 -2.27 -0.53
C LYS A 69 13.71 -3.24 0.38
N LEU A 70 13.02 -4.24 0.91
CA LEU A 70 13.60 -5.24 1.80
C LEU A 70 14.16 -6.45 1.03
N GLY A 71 13.92 -6.58 -0.28
CA GLY A 71 14.33 -7.76 -1.05
C GLY A 71 13.47 -9.00 -0.75
N MET A 72 12.21 -8.81 -0.37
CA MET A 72 11.23 -9.88 -0.19
C MET A 72 10.37 -10.02 -1.44
N ARG A 73 10.01 -11.27 -1.79
CA ARG A 73 9.04 -11.53 -2.86
C ARG A 73 7.63 -11.17 -2.39
N VAL A 74 6.85 -10.53 -3.25
CA VAL A 74 5.48 -10.10 -2.94
C VAL A 74 4.53 -10.60 -4.02
N ARG A 75 3.54 -11.40 -3.64
CA ARG A 75 2.39 -11.75 -4.48
C ARG A 75 1.17 -10.96 -4.02
N VAL A 76 0.46 -10.35 -4.96
CA VAL A 76 -0.80 -9.66 -4.69
C VAL A 76 -1.92 -10.29 -5.51
N VAL A 77 -2.87 -10.90 -4.84
CA VAL A 77 -4.08 -11.45 -5.47
C VAL A 77 -5.14 -10.35 -5.46
N VAL A 78 -5.73 -10.05 -6.61
CA VAL A 78 -6.68 -8.94 -6.77
C VAL A 78 -7.90 -9.38 -7.57
N PRO A 79 -9.11 -8.85 -7.28
CA PRO A 79 -10.28 -9.16 -8.09
C PRO A 79 -10.23 -8.50 -9.47
N THR A 80 -11.05 -8.99 -10.40
CA THR A 80 -11.21 -8.44 -11.76
C THR A 80 -11.67 -6.98 -11.76
N THR A 81 -12.26 -6.49 -10.67
CA THR A 81 -12.70 -5.10 -10.49
C THR A 81 -11.55 -4.14 -10.14
N THR A 82 -10.33 -4.65 -9.95
CA THR A 82 -9.17 -3.83 -9.60
C THR A 82 -8.77 -2.95 -10.77
N LYS A 83 -8.59 -1.66 -10.51
CA LYS A 83 -8.23 -0.68 -11.55
C LYS A 83 -6.88 -1.05 -12.17
N PRO A 84 -6.73 -1.05 -13.51
CA PRO A 84 -5.48 -1.39 -14.19
C PRO A 84 -4.26 -0.61 -13.66
N ILE A 85 -4.44 0.68 -13.39
CA ILE A 85 -3.37 1.53 -12.84
C ILE A 85 -2.83 1.05 -11.48
N MET A 86 -3.65 0.41 -10.65
CA MET A 86 -3.17 -0.15 -9.38
C MET A 86 -2.34 -1.40 -9.60
N ILE A 87 -2.77 -2.27 -10.53
CA ILE A 87 -2.04 -3.47 -10.94
C ILE A 87 -0.67 -3.06 -11.52
N GLU A 88 -0.63 -2.07 -12.41
CA GLU A 88 0.60 -1.55 -13.00
C GLU A 88 1.55 -0.99 -11.94
N LYS A 89 1.05 -0.20 -10.98
CA LYS A 89 1.87 0.32 -9.89
C LYS A 89 2.48 -0.79 -9.03
N MET A 90 1.72 -1.82 -8.69
CA MET A 90 2.23 -2.97 -7.92
C MET A 90 3.31 -3.72 -8.71
N ARG A 91 3.07 -3.99 -9.99
CA ARG A 91 4.07 -4.61 -10.89
C ARG A 91 5.32 -3.75 -11.06
N ALA A 92 5.20 -2.42 -11.09
CA ALA A 92 6.34 -1.50 -11.13
C ALA A 92 7.20 -1.55 -9.85
N HIS A 93 6.64 -2.01 -8.74
CA HIS A 93 7.39 -2.36 -7.53
C HIS A 93 7.93 -3.80 -7.55
N GLY A 94 7.73 -4.57 -8.61
CA GLY A 94 8.22 -5.94 -8.72
C GLY A 94 7.33 -6.99 -8.05
N ALA A 95 6.09 -6.63 -7.68
CA ALA A 95 5.16 -7.61 -7.15
C ALA A 95 4.54 -8.48 -8.27
N GLU A 96 4.35 -9.75 -7.97
CA GLU A 96 3.59 -10.68 -8.79
C GLU A 96 2.10 -10.43 -8.57
N VAL A 97 1.41 -9.88 -9.56
CA VAL A 97 -0.03 -9.57 -9.43
C VAL A 97 -0.87 -10.59 -10.18
N GLU A 98 -1.68 -11.31 -9.43
CA GLU A 98 -2.63 -12.31 -9.93
C GLU A 98 -4.05 -11.78 -9.86
N VAL A 99 -4.77 -11.84 -10.99
CA VAL A 99 -6.17 -11.42 -11.05
C VAL A 99 -7.04 -12.65 -10.84
N HIS A 100 -7.79 -12.69 -9.73
CA HIS A 100 -8.65 -13.81 -9.37
C HIS A 100 -9.94 -13.35 -8.69
N GLY A 101 -11.06 -13.92 -9.11
CA GLY A 101 -12.37 -13.69 -8.50
C GLY A 101 -13.05 -12.38 -8.92
N ALA A 102 -14.37 -12.33 -8.73
CA ALA A 102 -15.18 -11.17 -9.08
C ALA A 102 -15.18 -10.06 -7.99
N ASN A 103 -14.78 -10.41 -6.76
CA ASN A 103 -14.77 -9.51 -5.61
C ASN A 103 -13.59 -9.82 -4.68
N TRP A 104 -13.37 -8.93 -3.71
CA TRP A 104 -12.26 -9.05 -2.78
C TRP A 104 -12.29 -10.37 -1.97
N ASN A 105 -13.46 -10.88 -1.58
CA ASN A 105 -13.54 -12.13 -0.81
C ASN A 105 -12.97 -13.32 -1.59
N ALA A 106 -13.28 -13.44 -2.89
CA ALA A 106 -12.73 -14.50 -3.73
C ALA A 106 -11.20 -14.38 -3.90
N ALA A 107 -10.69 -13.16 -4.03
CA ALA A 107 -9.24 -12.91 -4.05
C ALA A 107 -8.57 -13.24 -2.70
N ASP A 108 -9.24 -12.94 -1.58
CA ASP A 108 -8.75 -13.25 -0.22
C ASP A 108 -8.73 -14.75 0.07
N GLU A 109 -9.73 -15.48 -0.43
CA GLU A 109 -9.80 -16.94 -0.28
C GLU A 109 -8.63 -17.64 -0.96
N LEU A 110 -8.21 -17.19 -2.15
CA LEU A 110 -7.02 -17.71 -2.82
C LEU A 110 -5.70 -17.30 -2.13
N ALA A 111 -5.70 -16.20 -1.38
CA ALA A 111 -4.49 -15.65 -0.76
C ALA A 111 -4.15 -16.28 0.61
N ARG A 112 -5.03 -17.09 1.18
CA ARG A 112 -4.86 -17.76 2.48
C ARG A 112 -4.26 -19.15 2.34
#